data_AF-A0A919EWT4-F1
#
_entry.id   AF-A0A919EWT4-F1
#
_cell.length_a   1.000
_cell.length_b   1.000
_cell.length_c   1.000
_cell.angle_alpha   90.00
_cell.angle_beta   90.00
_cell.angle_gamma   90.00
#
_symmetry.space_group_name_H-M   'P 1'
#
loop_
_entity.id
_entity.type
_entity.pdbx_description
1 polymer ?
#
loop_
_entity_poly.entity_id
_entity_poly.type
_entity_poly.pdbx_seq_one_letter_code
_entity_poly.pdbx_strand_id
1 'polypeptide(L)'
;MAIGDQVNASGHAQLGELLLGRGTPYRWRSLTGWEDLPALDSGSVNRADAHGAILGRLLAQPRVVTLDGIQIRARRGEIGAVVQQLGAATTITEDEQPFVVQLDERGPLLAWVRVTARAVPVERGYTLGSISGAAVQLTASDPRRYELLERTARVGLPTDEPGLDWNADPSRQVFPDDQAAGRASSASSFWALSGLTTGNSGGALTVTVTAAQARLAWTSGPDTFAGFPVEPAQSVTFLADAPPPGTTLLLHWLDDTGAYVSATNGTYGRVTGTAPAGATVVRPIMQWATVPSPATATVGPSRLLIPGLGAEGLLDPYDFGPPGSTGTLTARNDGNAPAHPVVEFRGPVSIPSLTNLATGDVLEYDLDLAAGDVLVVDTGEGTVTLNGTASRLYTATARSVPEQSFALWPGTADLAFRAAPESSDPAASVAVRWRSAHW
;
A
#
# COMPACT_ATOMS: atom_id res chain seq x y z
N MET A 1 19.91 -13.12 -11.84
CA MET A 1 19.52 -12.14 -12.88
C MET A 1 18.00 -12.06 -12.91
N ALA A 2 17.38 -10.90 -13.16
CA ALA A 2 15.92 -10.78 -13.12
C ALA A 2 15.30 -11.22 -14.45
N ILE A 3 14.03 -11.67 -14.44
CA ILE A 3 13.35 -12.13 -15.65
C ILE A 3 13.26 -10.98 -16.67
N GLY A 4 13.83 -11.18 -17.87
CA GLY A 4 13.70 -10.23 -18.98
C GLY A 4 14.57 -8.97 -18.89
N ASP A 5 15.45 -8.87 -17.90
CA ASP A 5 16.27 -7.68 -17.66
C ASP A 5 17.27 -7.34 -18.79
N GLN A 6 17.59 -8.31 -19.67
CA GLN A 6 18.45 -8.10 -20.83
C GLN A 6 17.67 -7.76 -22.12
N VAL A 7 16.33 -7.84 -22.08
CA VAL A 7 15.46 -7.58 -23.22
C VAL A 7 15.12 -6.08 -23.27
N ASN A 8 15.98 -5.31 -23.94
CA ASN A 8 15.88 -3.84 -24.04
C ASN A 8 15.59 -3.35 -25.47
N ALA A 9 15.13 -4.25 -26.34
CA ALA A 9 15.19 -4.06 -27.77
C ALA A 9 14.34 -5.05 -28.55
N SER A 10 13.64 -4.58 -29.59
CA SER A 10 13.01 -5.44 -30.59
C SER A 10 14.03 -6.37 -31.26
N GLY A 11 13.67 -7.66 -31.35
CA GLY A 11 14.54 -8.73 -31.81
C GLY A 11 15.39 -9.37 -30.71
N HIS A 12 15.23 -8.98 -29.44
CA HIS A 12 15.84 -9.69 -28.32
C HIS A 12 14.96 -10.86 -27.86
N ALA A 13 15.62 -11.98 -27.56
CA ALA A 13 15.03 -13.13 -26.92
C ALA A 13 15.98 -13.59 -25.80
N GLN A 14 15.51 -13.60 -24.55
CA GLN A 14 16.29 -14.03 -23.38
C GLN A 14 15.78 -15.39 -22.91
N LEU A 15 16.68 -16.38 -22.84
CA LEU A 15 16.43 -17.71 -22.28
C LEU A 15 17.27 -17.87 -21.02
N GLY A 16 16.64 -17.79 -19.85
CA GLY A 16 17.38 -17.73 -18.58
C GLY A 16 18.38 -16.57 -18.58
N GLU A 17 19.68 -16.89 -18.56
CA GLU A 17 20.78 -15.90 -18.60
C GLU A 17 21.33 -15.62 -20.01
N LEU A 18 20.86 -16.34 -21.04
CA LEU A 18 21.34 -16.20 -22.42
C LEU A 18 20.48 -15.21 -23.20
N LEU A 19 21.10 -14.13 -23.68
CA LEU A 19 20.48 -13.22 -24.63
C LEU A 19 20.82 -13.59 -26.08
N LEU A 20 19.78 -13.80 -26.89
CA LEU A 20 19.84 -13.94 -28.35
C LEU A 20 19.26 -12.68 -29.01
N GLY A 21 19.84 -12.28 -30.14
CA GLY A 21 19.37 -11.14 -30.92
C GLY A 21 20.46 -10.18 -31.34
N ARG A 22 20.07 -8.93 -31.61
CA ARG A 22 21.02 -7.87 -32.00
C ARG A 22 22.00 -7.59 -30.86
N GLY A 23 23.22 -7.18 -31.22
CA GLY A 23 24.27 -6.88 -30.23
C GLY A 23 24.89 -8.10 -29.55
N THR A 24 24.39 -9.31 -29.77
CA THR A 24 24.97 -10.55 -29.23
C THR A 24 25.64 -11.38 -30.33
N PRO A 25 26.46 -12.38 -29.95
CA PRO A 25 27.00 -13.37 -30.88
C PRO A 25 25.94 -14.22 -31.59
N TYR A 26 24.69 -14.25 -31.09
CA TYR A 26 23.62 -15.17 -31.51
C TYR A 26 22.48 -14.40 -32.20
N ARG A 27 22.60 -14.15 -33.51
CA ARG A 27 21.53 -13.48 -34.26
C ARG A 27 20.61 -14.50 -34.89
N TRP A 28 19.33 -14.48 -34.58
CA TRP A 28 18.33 -15.36 -35.19
C TRP A 28 17.67 -14.72 -36.41
N ARG A 29 17.11 -15.55 -37.30
CA ARG A 29 16.45 -15.10 -38.53
C ARG A 29 14.92 -15.13 -38.39
N SER A 30 14.40 -16.20 -37.81
CA SER A 30 12.96 -16.43 -37.69
C SER A 30 12.62 -17.02 -36.33
N LEU A 31 11.43 -16.69 -35.86
CA LEU A 31 10.83 -17.22 -34.64
C LEU A 31 9.46 -17.78 -35.03
N THR A 32 9.30 -19.10 -34.98
CA THR A 32 8.03 -19.76 -35.29
C THR A 32 7.36 -20.25 -34.02
N GLY A 33 6.03 -20.34 -34.03
CA GLY A 33 5.26 -20.82 -32.87
C GLY A 33 5.11 -19.81 -31.74
N TRP A 34 5.66 -18.58 -31.88
CA TRP A 34 5.49 -17.52 -30.88
C TRP A 34 4.20 -16.74 -31.08
N GLU A 35 3.96 -16.20 -32.28
CA GLU A 35 2.70 -15.47 -32.60
C GLU A 35 1.61 -16.38 -33.20
N ASP A 36 1.99 -17.61 -33.56
CA ASP A 36 1.06 -18.59 -34.11
C ASP A 36 0.17 -19.17 -33.00
N LEU A 37 -1.01 -19.70 -33.34
CA LEU A 37 -1.78 -20.49 -32.38
C LEU A 37 -1.04 -21.78 -32.02
N PRO A 38 -1.14 -22.26 -30.77
CA PRO A 38 -0.65 -23.58 -30.42
C PRO A 38 -1.44 -24.65 -31.19
N ALA A 39 -0.88 -25.85 -31.31
CA ALA A 39 -1.64 -26.99 -31.82
C ALA A 39 -2.87 -27.23 -30.92
N LEU A 40 -3.97 -27.70 -31.51
CA LEU A 40 -5.25 -27.86 -30.82
C LEU A 40 -5.73 -29.30 -30.92
N ASP A 41 -6.15 -29.86 -29.78
CA ASP A 41 -6.84 -31.14 -29.71
C ASP A 41 -8.36 -30.90 -29.75
N SER A 42 -8.99 -31.41 -30.81
CA SER A 42 -10.45 -31.35 -30.98
C SER A 42 -11.11 -32.66 -30.57
N GLY A 43 -12.01 -32.58 -29.60
CA GLY A 43 -12.88 -33.69 -29.21
C GLY A 43 -14.16 -33.81 -30.05
N SER A 44 -14.24 -33.13 -31.20
CA SER A 44 -15.43 -33.18 -32.05
C SER A 44 -15.58 -34.54 -32.71
N VAL A 45 -16.82 -35.04 -32.76
CA VAL A 45 -17.12 -36.39 -33.28
C VAL A 45 -18.00 -36.26 -34.52
N ASN A 46 -17.63 -36.94 -35.61
CA ASN A 46 -18.45 -36.94 -36.83
C ASN A 46 -19.83 -37.53 -36.57
N ARG A 47 -20.86 -36.96 -37.19
CA ARG A 47 -22.20 -37.56 -37.17
C ARG A 47 -22.19 -38.88 -37.93
N ALA A 48 -22.99 -39.84 -37.47
CA ALA A 48 -23.01 -41.19 -38.03
C ALA A 48 -23.56 -41.26 -39.46
N ASP A 49 -24.63 -40.52 -39.74
CA ASP A 49 -25.40 -40.58 -41.00
C ASP A 49 -25.75 -39.20 -41.56
N ALA A 50 -25.13 -38.13 -41.06
CA ALA A 50 -25.39 -36.76 -41.47
C ALA A 50 -24.09 -35.98 -41.71
N HIS A 51 -24.18 -34.88 -42.45
CA HIS A 51 -23.03 -34.01 -42.68
C HIS A 51 -22.57 -33.29 -41.40
N GLY A 52 -21.26 -33.13 -41.28
CA GLY A 52 -20.61 -32.41 -40.20
C GLY A 52 -20.40 -33.21 -38.92
N ALA A 53 -20.02 -32.50 -37.86
CA ALA A 53 -19.66 -33.08 -36.56
C ALA A 53 -20.49 -32.50 -35.41
N ILE A 54 -20.53 -33.26 -34.32
CA ILE A 54 -20.97 -32.81 -33.00
C ILE A 54 -19.79 -32.07 -32.36
N LEU A 55 -20.00 -30.82 -31.96
CA LEU A 55 -18.97 -29.96 -31.39
C LEU A 55 -18.48 -30.53 -30.05
N GLY A 56 -17.19 -30.85 -29.98
CA GLY A 56 -16.52 -31.25 -28.75
C GLY A 56 -15.70 -30.13 -28.14
N ARG A 57 -14.98 -30.44 -27.05
CA ARG A 57 -14.01 -29.52 -26.45
C ARG A 57 -12.84 -29.29 -27.40
N LEU A 58 -12.27 -28.10 -27.34
CA LEU A 58 -11.06 -27.72 -28.06
C LEU A 58 -10.02 -27.29 -27.04
N LEU A 59 -8.91 -28.03 -26.94
CA LEU A 59 -7.88 -27.81 -25.93
C LEU A 59 -6.56 -27.45 -26.63
N ALA A 60 -5.84 -26.48 -26.07
CA ALA A 60 -4.51 -26.15 -26.56
C ALA A 60 -3.49 -27.18 -26.09
N GLN A 61 -2.67 -27.68 -27.00
CA GLN A 61 -1.48 -28.47 -26.71
C GLN A 61 -0.35 -27.56 -26.19
N PRO A 62 0.69 -28.14 -25.57
CA PRO A 62 1.93 -27.42 -25.28
C PRO A 62 2.45 -26.65 -26.51
N ARG A 63 2.89 -25.41 -26.29
CA ARG A 63 3.40 -24.57 -27.38
C ARG A 63 4.82 -24.96 -27.72
N VAL A 64 5.10 -25.16 -29.00
CA VAL A 64 6.47 -25.34 -29.50
C VAL A 64 6.91 -24.04 -30.18
N VAL A 65 7.99 -23.46 -29.67
CA VAL A 65 8.61 -22.24 -30.20
C VAL A 65 9.98 -22.59 -30.78
N THR A 66 10.29 -22.14 -31.99
CA THR A 66 11.58 -22.42 -32.62
C THR A 66 12.27 -21.13 -33.03
N LEU A 67 13.46 -20.90 -32.47
CA LEU A 67 14.42 -19.91 -32.95
C LEU A 67 15.26 -20.57 -34.05
N ASP A 68 15.03 -20.15 -35.30
CA ASP A 68 15.67 -20.75 -36.47
C ASP A 68 16.61 -19.77 -37.21
N GLY A 69 17.52 -20.34 -37.99
CA GLY A 69 18.48 -19.62 -38.79
C GLY A 69 19.50 -18.83 -37.95
N ILE A 70 19.75 -19.26 -36.71
CA ILE A 70 20.69 -18.62 -35.80
C ILE A 70 22.08 -18.58 -36.44
N GLN A 71 22.60 -17.36 -36.55
CA GLN A 71 23.94 -17.01 -36.95
C GLN A 71 24.77 -16.82 -35.68
N ILE A 72 25.79 -17.67 -35.51
CA ILE A 72 26.75 -17.55 -34.41
C ILE A 72 28.03 -16.95 -34.97
N ARG A 73 28.43 -15.79 -34.45
CA ARG A 73 29.65 -15.10 -34.88
C ARG A 73 30.55 -14.80 -33.69
N ALA A 74 31.82 -15.16 -33.82
CA ALA A 74 32.86 -14.88 -32.84
C ALA A 74 34.19 -14.61 -33.53
N ARG A 75 35.18 -14.12 -32.79
CA ARG A 75 36.55 -14.05 -33.34
C ARG A 75 37.10 -15.46 -33.55
N ARG A 76 38.05 -15.59 -34.48
CA ARG A 76 38.76 -16.85 -34.70
C ARG A 76 39.43 -17.30 -33.39
N GLY A 77 39.14 -18.52 -32.96
CA GLY A 77 39.63 -19.09 -31.69
C GLY A 77 38.66 -18.96 -30.51
N GLU A 78 37.72 -18.01 -30.55
CA GLU A 78 36.73 -17.79 -29.47
C GLU A 78 35.41 -18.55 -29.73
N ILE A 79 35.19 -19.02 -30.96
CA ILE A 79 33.95 -19.70 -31.37
C ILE A 79 33.58 -20.90 -30.48
N GLY A 80 34.59 -21.65 -30.00
CA GLY A 80 34.36 -22.79 -29.10
C GLY A 80 33.74 -22.35 -27.77
N ALA A 81 34.19 -21.24 -27.19
CA ALA A 81 33.63 -20.70 -25.95
C ALA A 81 32.21 -20.17 -26.16
N VAL A 82 31.94 -19.51 -27.29
CA VAL A 82 30.59 -19.01 -27.63
C VAL A 82 29.61 -20.17 -27.86
N VAL A 83 30.03 -21.24 -28.52
CA VAL A 83 29.22 -22.45 -28.70
C VAL A 83 29.04 -23.18 -27.36
N GLN A 84 30.06 -23.23 -26.51
CA GLN A 84 29.97 -23.82 -25.17
C GLN A 84 28.98 -23.05 -24.28
N GLN A 85 28.99 -21.72 -24.33
CA GLN A 85 28.04 -20.88 -23.59
C GLN A 85 26.60 -21.13 -24.06
N LEU A 86 26.37 -21.16 -25.38
CA LEU A 86 25.07 -21.55 -25.93
C LEU A 86 24.68 -22.94 -25.42
N GLY A 87 25.62 -23.88 -25.47
CA GLY A 87 25.47 -25.26 -25.03
C GLY A 87 25.01 -25.39 -23.57
N ALA A 88 25.62 -24.61 -22.68
CA ALA A 88 25.31 -24.57 -21.26
C ALA A 88 23.91 -24.00 -20.99
N ALA A 89 23.55 -22.88 -21.63
CA ALA A 89 22.25 -22.24 -21.47
C ALA A 89 21.08 -23.03 -22.08
N THR A 90 21.37 -23.93 -23.03
CA THR A 90 20.37 -24.77 -23.70
C THR A 90 20.54 -26.25 -23.36
N THR A 91 21.01 -26.53 -22.14
CA THR A 91 21.11 -27.89 -21.61
C THR A 91 19.73 -28.49 -21.35
N ILE A 92 19.69 -29.80 -21.19
CA ILE A 92 18.46 -30.52 -20.81
C ILE A 92 18.19 -30.22 -19.34
N THR A 93 16.98 -29.74 -19.04
CA THR A 93 16.48 -29.45 -17.68
C THR A 93 15.11 -30.07 -17.50
N GLU A 94 14.78 -30.49 -16.27
CA GLU A 94 13.44 -30.96 -15.93
C GLU A 94 12.46 -29.80 -15.72
N ASP A 95 12.98 -28.72 -15.11
CA ASP A 95 12.23 -27.50 -14.81
C ASP A 95 12.12 -26.59 -16.05
N GLU A 96 11.01 -25.85 -16.12
CA GLU A 96 10.82 -24.78 -17.09
C GLU A 96 11.59 -23.53 -16.67
N GLN A 97 12.20 -22.88 -17.65
CA GLN A 97 12.93 -21.63 -17.48
C GLN A 97 12.22 -20.48 -18.17
N PRO A 98 12.38 -19.24 -17.69
CA PRO A 98 11.73 -18.10 -18.30
C PRO A 98 12.35 -17.80 -19.66
N PHE A 99 11.50 -17.67 -20.67
CA PHE A 99 11.84 -17.25 -22.01
C PHE A 99 11.08 -15.98 -22.36
N VAL A 100 11.82 -14.89 -22.56
CA VAL A 100 11.27 -13.57 -22.83
C VAL A 100 11.61 -13.15 -24.24
N VAL A 101 10.63 -12.68 -25.01
CA VAL A 101 10.85 -12.18 -26.37
C VAL A 101 10.21 -10.81 -26.54
N GLN A 102 10.96 -9.87 -27.12
CA GLN A 102 10.42 -8.60 -27.60
C GLN A 102 10.52 -8.56 -29.13
N LEU A 103 9.37 -8.55 -29.81
CA LEU A 103 9.31 -8.50 -31.27
C LEU A 103 9.20 -7.06 -31.80
N ASP A 104 8.46 -6.20 -31.10
CA ASP A 104 8.13 -4.85 -31.56
C ASP A 104 7.86 -3.89 -30.38
N GLU A 105 7.15 -2.80 -30.65
CA GLU A 105 6.83 -1.73 -29.70
C GLU A 105 5.78 -2.13 -28.66
N ARG A 106 5.05 -3.25 -28.85
CA ARG A 106 4.09 -3.77 -27.86
C ARG A 106 4.78 -4.24 -26.58
N GLY A 107 6.09 -4.42 -26.62
CA GLY A 107 6.91 -4.80 -25.47
C GLY A 107 7.18 -6.30 -25.38
N PRO A 108 7.94 -6.72 -24.35
CA PRO A 108 8.32 -8.12 -24.16
C PRO A 108 7.17 -8.96 -23.62
N LEU A 109 7.10 -10.21 -24.07
CA LEU A 109 6.24 -11.25 -23.51
C LEU A 109 7.09 -12.41 -22.97
N LEU A 110 6.59 -13.06 -21.93
CA LEU A 110 7.20 -14.16 -21.18
C LEU A 110 6.46 -15.47 -21.45
N ALA A 111 7.18 -16.56 -21.64
CA ALA A 111 6.67 -17.92 -21.53
C ALA A 111 7.62 -18.76 -20.68
N TRP A 112 7.10 -19.75 -19.97
CA TRP A 112 7.91 -20.75 -19.27
C TRP A 112 8.15 -21.92 -20.22
N VAL A 113 9.41 -22.27 -20.46
CA VAL A 113 9.77 -23.22 -21.52
C VAL A 113 10.87 -24.19 -21.08
N ARG A 114 10.93 -25.34 -21.76
CA ARG A 114 12.06 -26.27 -21.77
C ARG A 114 12.71 -26.32 -23.13
N VAL A 115 14.02 -26.48 -23.16
CA VAL A 115 14.74 -26.73 -24.41
C VAL A 115 14.55 -28.18 -24.79
N THR A 116 13.91 -28.43 -25.93
CA THR A 116 13.60 -29.78 -26.41
C THR A 116 14.50 -30.22 -27.56
N ALA A 117 15.07 -29.27 -28.32
CA ALA A 117 16.09 -29.57 -29.31
C ALA A 117 17.05 -28.41 -29.52
N ARG A 118 18.29 -28.74 -29.90
CA ARG A 118 19.30 -27.78 -30.36
C ARG A 118 20.08 -28.39 -31.52
N ALA A 119 20.21 -27.62 -32.59
CA ALA A 119 21.07 -27.94 -33.73
C ALA A 119 22.15 -26.86 -33.89
N VAL A 120 23.42 -27.26 -33.97
CA VAL A 120 24.54 -26.37 -34.29
C VAL A 120 25.33 -27.02 -35.43
N PRO A 121 25.10 -26.61 -36.68
CA PRO A 121 25.83 -27.16 -37.83
C PRO A 121 27.33 -26.93 -37.70
N VAL A 122 28.11 -28.00 -37.92
CA VAL A 122 29.58 -27.94 -37.89
C VAL A 122 30.09 -27.99 -39.34
N GLU A 123 30.22 -26.81 -39.95
CA GLU A 123 30.67 -26.64 -41.33
C GLU A 123 32.09 -26.02 -41.39
N ARG A 124 32.61 -25.81 -42.62
CA ARG A 124 33.92 -25.15 -42.81
C ARG A 124 34.03 -23.79 -42.12
N GLY A 125 32.91 -23.08 -41.96
CA GLY A 125 32.83 -21.79 -41.26
C GLY A 125 33.12 -21.87 -39.77
N TYR A 126 32.99 -23.05 -39.14
CA TYR A 126 33.13 -23.23 -37.70
C TYR A 126 34.49 -22.73 -37.19
N THR A 127 35.59 -23.20 -37.79
CA THR A 127 36.95 -22.76 -37.41
C THR A 127 37.28 -21.34 -37.83
N LEU A 128 36.50 -20.78 -38.76
CA LEU A 128 36.57 -19.38 -39.21
C LEU A 128 35.76 -18.43 -38.32
N GLY A 129 35.06 -18.94 -37.30
CA GLY A 129 34.30 -18.14 -36.34
C GLY A 129 32.88 -17.78 -36.80
N SER A 130 32.34 -18.50 -37.79
CA SER A 130 30.98 -18.26 -38.31
C SER A 130 30.21 -19.57 -38.47
N ILE A 131 29.07 -19.67 -37.80
CA ILE A 131 28.12 -20.78 -37.96
C ILE A 131 26.80 -20.20 -38.43
N SER A 132 26.21 -20.81 -39.45
CA SER A 132 24.91 -20.42 -40.00
C SER A 132 23.93 -21.58 -39.89
N GLY A 133 22.67 -21.28 -39.61
CA GLY A 133 21.61 -22.28 -39.57
C GLY A 133 21.54 -23.07 -38.26
N ALA A 134 22.09 -22.53 -37.17
CA ALA A 134 21.82 -23.10 -35.85
C ALA A 134 20.34 -22.87 -35.48
N ALA A 135 19.77 -23.74 -34.67
CA ALA A 135 18.39 -23.66 -34.25
C ALA A 135 18.22 -24.16 -32.80
N VAL A 136 17.25 -23.58 -32.10
CA VAL A 136 16.84 -24.00 -30.76
C VAL A 136 15.33 -24.12 -30.74
N GLN A 137 14.84 -25.30 -30.33
CA GLN A 137 13.43 -25.58 -30.12
C GLN A 137 13.13 -25.59 -28.63
N LEU A 138 12.07 -24.88 -28.27
CA LEU A 138 11.59 -24.66 -26.92
C LEU A 138 10.15 -25.17 -26.84
N THR A 139 9.78 -25.83 -25.76
CA THR A 139 8.41 -26.29 -25.52
C THR A 139 7.91 -25.70 -24.21
N ALA A 140 6.78 -24.99 -24.26
CA ALA A 140 6.08 -24.44 -23.12
C ALA A 140 4.92 -25.36 -22.74
N SER A 141 4.90 -25.84 -21.49
CA SER A 141 3.80 -26.68 -21.02
C SER A 141 2.50 -25.89 -20.95
N ASP A 142 2.56 -24.64 -20.45
CA ASP A 142 1.50 -23.65 -20.65
C ASP A 142 1.68 -22.96 -22.01
N PRO A 143 0.71 -23.10 -22.94
CA PRO A 143 0.82 -22.48 -24.25
C PRO A 143 0.61 -20.95 -24.25
N ARG A 144 0.26 -20.32 -23.13
CA ARG A 144 0.01 -18.89 -23.04
C ARG A 144 1.31 -18.09 -22.90
N ARG A 145 1.27 -16.85 -23.37
CA ARG A 145 2.34 -15.86 -23.24
C ARG A 145 1.89 -14.76 -22.30
N TYR A 146 2.76 -14.30 -21.42
CA TYR A 146 2.41 -13.41 -20.32
C TYR A 146 3.14 -12.08 -20.42
N GLU A 147 2.49 -11.00 -19.97
CA GLU A 147 3.20 -9.74 -19.75
C GLU A 147 4.32 -9.89 -18.70
N LEU A 148 5.41 -9.14 -18.86
CA LEU A 148 6.47 -9.07 -17.85
C LEU A 148 6.04 -8.29 -16.61
N LEU A 149 5.06 -7.40 -16.76
CA LEU A 149 4.49 -6.69 -15.63
C LEU A 149 3.54 -7.63 -14.87
N GLU A 150 3.90 -7.95 -13.64
CA GLU A 150 2.96 -8.57 -12.71
C GLU A 150 2.13 -7.50 -12.03
N ARG A 151 0.82 -7.68 -12.04
CA ARG A 151 -0.15 -6.80 -11.40
C ARG A 151 -0.61 -7.41 -10.09
N THR A 152 -0.96 -6.55 -9.15
CA THR A 152 -1.51 -6.98 -7.86
C THR A 152 -2.63 -6.05 -7.45
N ALA A 153 -3.77 -6.62 -7.05
CA ALA A 153 -4.86 -5.92 -6.43
C ALA A 153 -5.07 -6.49 -5.02
N ARG A 154 -5.39 -5.64 -4.05
CA ARG A 154 -5.61 -6.03 -2.65
C ARG A 154 -6.85 -5.35 -2.09
N VAL A 155 -7.57 -6.06 -1.24
CA VAL A 155 -8.70 -5.50 -0.49
C VAL A 155 -8.84 -6.19 0.86
N GLY A 156 -9.33 -5.45 1.87
CA GLY A 156 -9.73 -6.01 3.16
C GLY A 156 -11.14 -6.58 3.12
N LEU A 157 -11.62 -7.16 4.22
CA LEU A 157 -13.04 -7.50 4.36
C LEU A 157 -13.93 -6.26 4.23
N PRO A 158 -15.23 -6.41 3.92
CA PRO A 158 -16.17 -5.31 4.00
C PRO A 158 -16.20 -4.73 5.41
N THR A 159 -15.94 -3.43 5.53
CA THR A 159 -16.00 -2.69 6.79
C THR A 159 -16.73 -1.38 6.56
N ASP A 160 -17.67 -1.09 7.43
CA ASP A 160 -18.38 0.18 7.41
C ASP A 160 -17.40 1.32 7.74
N GLU A 161 -17.62 2.46 7.10
CA GLU A 161 -16.97 3.70 7.54
C GLU A 161 -17.48 4.04 8.94
N PRO A 162 -16.60 4.31 9.92
CA PRO A 162 -17.01 4.68 11.28
C PRO A 162 -17.96 5.88 11.31
N GLY A 163 -17.89 6.71 10.27
CA GLY A 163 -18.64 7.93 10.14
C GLY A 163 -18.03 9.05 10.97
N LEU A 164 -18.73 10.18 11.00
CA LEU A 164 -18.33 11.34 11.77
C LEU A 164 -18.46 11.06 13.27
N ASP A 165 -17.36 11.18 14.02
CA ASP A 165 -17.41 11.14 15.49
C ASP A 165 -17.90 12.48 16.05
N TRP A 166 -19.00 12.44 16.78
CA TRP A 166 -19.59 13.61 17.44
C TRP A 166 -19.04 13.86 18.86
N ASN A 167 -18.23 12.93 19.39
CA ASN A 167 -17.67 13.01 20.74
C ASN A 167 -16.27 13.64 20.74
N ALA A 168 -16.19 14.95 20.52
CA ALA A 168 -14.97 15.69 20.82
C ALA A 168 -14.63 15.53 22.32
N ASP A 169 -13.41 15.07 22.63
CA ASP A 169 -12.90 14.88 23.99
C ASP A 169 -13.25 16.10 24.90
N PRO A 170 -13.97 15.90 26.03
CA PRO A 170 -14.38 16.98 26.94
C PRO A 170 -13.20 17.68 27.64
N SER A 171 -11.96 17.24 27.42
CA SER A 171 -10.75 17.83 27.96
C SER A 171 -9.89 18.57 26.91
N ARG A 172 -10.47 19.02 25.79
CA ARG A 172 -9.71 19.76 24.78
C ARG A 172 -9.18 21.11 25.29
N GLN A 173 -7.91 21.36 24.97
CA GLN A 173 -7.16 22.58 25.26
C GLN A 173 -7.72 23.80 24.53
N VAL A 174 -7.90 24.92 25.26
CA VAL A 174 -8.56 26.15 24.77
C VAL A 174 -7.61 27.11 24.02
N PHE A 175 -6.30 27.03 24.27
CA PHE A 175 -5.32 27.91 23.61
C PHE A 175 -5.04 27.49 22.16
N PRO A 176 -4.88 28.44 21.22
CA PRO A 176 -4.27 28.18 19.92
C PRO A 176 -2.86 27.60 20.05
N ASP A 177 -2.42 26.80 19.07
CA ASP A 177 -1.16 26.04 19.12
C ASP A 177 0.09 26.89 19.43
N ASP A 178 0.17 28.12 18.90
CA ASP A 178 1.29 29.02 19.18
C ASP A 178 1.27 29.58 20.61
N GLN A 179 0.08 29.95 21.12
CA GLN A 179 -0.11 30.42 22.50
C GLN A 179 0.12 29.26 23.50
N ALA A 180 -0.33 28.06 23.13
CA ALA A 180 -0.13 26.81 23.83
C ALA A 180 1.35 26.42 23.93
N ALA A 181 2.10 26.56 22.84
CA ALA A 181 3.52 26.25 22.79
C ALA A 181 4.41 27.34 23.41
N GLY A 182 3.84 28.47 23.83
CA GLY A 182 4.60 29.62 24.34
C GLY A 182 5.49 30.24 23.25
N ARG A 183 5.03 30.31 22.01
CA ARG A 183 5.79 30.86 20.88
C ARG A 183 5.49 32.34 20.68
N ALA A 184 6.53 33.14 20.43
CA ALA A 184 6.38 34.55 20.09
C ALA A 184 6.22 34.71 18.56
N SER A 185 5.04 34.37 18.02
CA SER A 185 4.71 34.67 16.62
C SER A 185 4.29 36.14 16.48
N SER A 186 4.83 36.83 15.47
CA SER A 186 4.81 38.29 15.34
C SER A 186 3.47 38.90 14.88
N ALA A 187 2.36 38.15 14.90
CA ALA A 187 1.09 38.55 14.28
C ALA A 187 -0.14 38.58 15.23
N SER A 188 -0.06 38.15 16.49
CA SER A 188 -1.22 38.10 17.39
C SER A 188 -0.83 38.24 18.87
N SER A 189 -1.29 39.33 19.51
CA SER A 189 -1.02 39.61 20.93
C SER A 189 -1.89 38.75 21.85
N PHE A 190 -1.51 37.49 22.05
CA PHE A 190 -2.23 36.53 22.91
C PHE A 190 -1.96 36.69 24.42
N TRP A 191 -1.22 37.73 24.79
CA TRP A 191 -0.84 37.99 26.16
C TRP A 191 -1.01 39.46 26.53
N ALA A 192 -1.63 39.71 27.68
CA ALA A 192 -1.66 41.03 28.30
C ALA A 192 -0.55 41.14 29.35
N LEU A 193 0.19 42.25 29.31
CA LEU A 193 1.41 42.46 30.09
C LEU A 193 1.19 43.57 31.13
N SER A 194 1.73 43.38 32.33
CA SER A 194 1.87 44.45 33.34
C SER A 194 3.18 44.28 34.09
N GLY A 195 3.98 45.33 34.22
CA GLY A 195 5.27 45.28 34.92
C GLY A 195 6.33 44.36 34.30
N LEU A 196 6.19 44.01 33.02
CA LEU A 196 7.12 43.16 32.27
C LEU A 196 7.15 43.50 30.79
N THR A 197 8.19 43.04 30.11
CA THR A 197 8.36 43.13 28.64
C THR A 197 8.53 41.74 28.06
N THR A 198 8.11 41.54 26.80
CA THR A 198 8.26 40.26 26.09
C THR A 198 9.39 40.34 25.07
N GLY A 199 9.98 39.19 24.76
CA GLY A 199 10.98 39.01 23.71
C GLY A 199 10.86 37.63 23.07
N ASN A 200 11.79 37.32 22.17
CA ASN A 200 11.87 36.02 21.51
C ASN A 200 13.30 35.47 21.59
N SER A 201 13.44 34.21 21.97
CA SER A 201 14.69 33.47 21.88
C SER A 201 14.45 32.12 21.21
N GLY A 202 14.97 31.93 20.01
CA GLY A 202 14.84 30.66 19.27
C GLY A 202 13.39 30.27 18.93
N GLY A 203 12.47 31.24 18.83
CA GLY A 203 11.04 31.03 18.61
C GLY A 203 10.19 30.99 19.89
N ALA A 204 10.81 30.82 21.05
CA ALA A 204 10.11 30.80 22.34
C ALA A 204 9.86 32.23 22.85
N LEU A 205 8.68 32.44 23.45
CA LEU A 205 8.34 33.65 24.19
C LEU A 205 9.23 33.75 25.42
N THR A 206 9.90 34.89 25.56
CA THR A 206 10.62 35.26 26.77
C THR A 206 9.93 36.43 27.44
N VAL A 207 9.95 36.45 28.77
CA VAL A 207 9.49 37.59 29.57
C VAL A 207 10.65 38.14 30.39
N THR A 208 10.78 39.46 30.43
CA THR A 208 11.69 40.18 31.32
C THR A 208 10.86 40.98 32.32
N VAL A 209 10.91 40.57 33.59
CA VAL A 209 10.18 41.21 34.69
C VAL A 209 10.91 42.49 35.09
N THR A 210 10.23 43.64 35.00
CA THR A 210 10.83 44.96 35.22
C THR A 210 10.34 45.64 36.50
N ALA A 211 9.29 45.12 37.13
CA ALA A 211 8.73 45.64 38.37
C ALA A 211 8.21 44.53 39.30
N ALA A 212 8.03 44.85 40.59
CA ALA A 212 7.27 44.00 41.50
C ALA A 212 5.78 43.96 41.10
N GLN A 213 5.07 42.88 41.47
CA GLN A 213 3.67 42.65 41.09
C GLN A 213 3.44 42.54 39.56
N ALA A 214 4.44 42.08 38.81
CA ALA A 214 4.33 41.89 37.37
C ALA A 214 3.39 40.72 37.02
N ARG A 215 2.68 40.82 35.89
CA ARG A 215 1.69 39.85 35.43
C ARG A 215 1.77 39.61 33.93
N LEU A 216 1.72 38.33 33.56
CA LEU A 216 1.49 37.84 32.20
C LEU A 216 0.13 37.13 32.19
N ALA A 217 -0.83 37.63 31.42
CA ALA A 217 -2.16 37.04 31.33
C ALA A 217 -2.42 36.47 29.93
N TRP A 218 -2.99 35.27 29.84
CA TRP A 218 -3.42 34.69 28.57
C TRP A 218 -4.75 35.31 28.14
N THR A 219 -4.83 35.77 26.90
CA THR A 219 -6.05 36.34 26.32
C THR A 219 -6.62 35.44 25.23
N SER A 220 -7.94 35.52 25.01
CA SER A 220 -8.64 34.73 23.98
C SER A 220 -8.53 35.31 22.57
N GLY A 221 -7.98 36.53 22.43
CA GLY A 221 -7.81 37.19 21.15
C GLY A 221 -6.74 38.31 21.21
N PRO A 222 -6.46 38.94 20.04
CA PRO A 222 -5.45 40.00 19.91
C PRO A 222 -5.89 41.34 20.52
N ASP A 223 -7.20 41.53 20.76
CA ASP A 223 -7.74 42.69 21.44
C ASP A 223 -7.54 42.56 22.95
N THR A 224 -6.86 43.55 23.54
CA THR A 224 -6.41 43.50 24.93
C THR A 224 -7.56 43.35 25.93
N PHE A 225 -7.35 42.45 26.90
CA PHE A 225 -8.17 42.13 28.09
C PHE A 225 -9.23 41.03 27.98
N ALA A 226 -9.54 40.49 26.79
CA ALA A 226 -10.50 39.40 26.64
C ALA A 226 -10.02 38.09 27.32
N GLY A 227 -10.86 37.50 28.19
CA GLY A 227 -10.63 36.18 28.80
C GLY A 227 -11.41 35.07 28.08
N PHE A 228 -11.42 33.88 28.66
CA PHE A 228 -12.11 32.70 28.12
C PHE A 228 -13.47 32.53 28.81
N PRO A 229 -14.56 32.28 28.07
CA PRO A 229 -15.89 32.17 28.66
C PRO A 229 -15.98 30.96 29.58
N VAL A 230 -16.74 31.09 30.68
CA VAL A 230 -17.04 30.01 31.61
C VAL A 230 -18.49 30.07 32.08
N GLU A 231 -19.06 28.92 32.38
CA GLU A 231 -20.37 28.78 32.99
C GLU A 231 -20.26 28.73 34.53
N PRO A 232 -21.31 29.13 35.26
CA PRO A 232 -21.34 29.01 36.71
C PRO A 232 -21.06 27.58 37.18
N ALA A 233 -20.22 27.43 38.22
CA ALA A 233 -19.79 26.14 38.75
C ALA A 233 -18.95 25.25 37.81
N GLN A 234 -18.50 25.76 36.67
CA GLN A 234 -17.62 25.03 35.77
C GLN A 234 -16.21 24.90 36.35
N SER A 235 -15.62 23.70 36.24
CA SER A 235 -14.25 23.43 36.69
C SER A 235 -13.25 23.84 35.61
N VAL A 236 -12.27 24.65 35.94
CA VAL A 236 -11.22 25.12 35.01
C VAL A 236 -9.85 24.70 35.54
N THR A 237 -9.00 24.19 34.66
CA THR A 237 -7.61 23.88 34.99
C THR A 237 -6.65 24.59 34.03
N PHE A 238 -5.70 25.34 34.58
CA PHE A 238 -4.58 25.88 33.85
C PHE A 238 -3.28 25.18 34.28
N LEU A 239 -2.54 24.71 33.29
CA LEU A 239 -1.26 24.01 33.42
C LEU A 239 -0.18 24.83 32.74
N ALA A 240 0.98 24.92 33.35
CA ALA A 240 2.17 25.49 32.73
C ALA A 240 3.34 24.53 32.96
N ASP A 241 3.95 24.09 31.87
CA ASP A 241 5.12 23.23 31.88
C ASP A 241 6.35 24.10 32.14
N ALA A 242 7.06 23.83 33.25
CA ALA A 242 8.24 24.58 33.69
C ALA A 242 8.03 26.11 33.71
N PRO A 243 7.09 26.63 34.54
CA PRO A 243 6.86 28.07 34.64
C PRO A 243 8.13 28.77 35.15
N PRO A 244 8.39 30.04 34.77
CA PRO A 244 9.58 30.76 35.20
C PRO A 244 9.75 30.80 36.73
N PRO A 245 10.99 30.90 37.25
CA PRO A 245 11.23 31.05 38.69
C PRO A 245 10.48 32.22 39.30
N GLY A 246 9.96 32.05 40.52
CA GLY A 246 9.23 33.09 41.25
C GLY A 246 7.79 33.34 40.78
N THR A 247 7.28 32.52 39.86
CA THR A 247 5.91 32.64 39.33
C THR A 247 4.88 31.98 40.24
N THR A 248 3.75 32.65 40.46
CA THR A 248 2.50 32.07 40.98
C THR A 248 1.45 32.02 39.88
N LEU A 249 0.80 30.87 39.70
CA LEU A 249 -0.29 30.70 38.73
C LEU A 249 -1.62 31.10 39.36
N LEU A 250 -2.47 31.76 38.59
CA LEU A 250 -3.74 32.29 39.02
C LEU A 250 -4.80 32.04 37.96
N LEU A 251 -6.04 31.76 38.39
CA LEU A 251 -7.23 31.96 37.58
C LEU A 251 -7.92 33.22 38.10
N HIS A 252 -7.94 34.29 37.30
CA HIS A 252 -8.78 35.45 37.58
C HIS A 252 -10.18 35.20 37.03
N TRP A 253 -11.17 35.30 37.90
CA TRP A 253 -12.58 35.19 37.56
C TRP A 253 -13.16 36.59 37.37
N LEU A 254 -13.80 36.82 36.24
CA LEU A 254 -14.39 38.10 35.87
C LEU A 254 -15.86 37.93 35.51
N ASP A 255 -16.63 39.01 35.65
CA ASP A 255 -18.01 39.07 35.17
C ASP A 255 -18.06 39.39 33.66
N ASP A 256 -19.29 39.52 33.14
CA ASP A 256 -19.58 39.78 31.73
C ASP A 256 -19.16 41.17 31.26
N THR A 257 -18.94 42.11 32.19
CA THR A 257 -18.38 43.44 31.93
C THR A 257 -16.85 43.47 32.00
N GLY A 258 -16.23 42.35 32.38
CA GLY A 258 -14.79 42.22 32.59
C GLY A 258 -14.31 42.75 33.95
N ALA A 259 -15.22 42.98 34.91
CA ALA A 259 -14.87 43.37 36.26
C ALA A 259 -14.38 42.17 37.07
N TYR A 260 -13.46 42.40 38.00
CA TYR A 260 -12.87 41.36 38.83
C TYR A 260 -13.88 40.84 39.86
N VAL A 261 -14.12 39.52 39.87
CA VAL A 261 -14.96 38.84 40.86
C VAL A 261 -14.09 38.25 41.97
N SER A 262 -13.15 37.37 41.61
CA SER A 262 -12.22 36.73 42.55
C SER A 262 -11.02 36.13 41.82
N ALA A 263 -10.07 35.54 42.57
CA ALA A 263 -8.97 34.78 42.00
C ALA A 263 -8.78 33.45 42.75
N THR A 264 -8.43 32.40 41.99
CA THR A 264 -7.95 31.13 42.54
C THR A 264 -6.44 31.06 42.38
N ASN A 265 -5.73 30.87 43.50
CA ASN A 265 -4.29 30.68 43.50
C ASN A 265 -3.95 29.20 43.24
N GLY A 266 -2.97 28.96 42.39
CA GLY A 266 -2.42 27.63 42.14
C GLY A 266 -1.12 27.35 42.87
N THR A 267 -0.64 26.13 42.66
CA THR A 267 0.70 25.69 43.02
C THR A 267 1.61 25.79 41.78
N TYR A 268 2.91 25.56 41.96
CA TYR A 268 3.86 25.54 40.85
C TYR A 268 3.39 24.62 39.71
N GLY A 269 3.21 25.20 38.50
CA GLY A 269 2.86 24.48 37.28
C GLY A 269 1.37 24.11 37.11
N ARG A 270 0.51 24.32 38.12
CA ARG A 270 -0.93 24.03 38.01
C ARG A 270 -1.81 24.89 38.90
N VAL A 271 -2.92 25.36 38.35
CA VAL A 271 -4.06 25.91 39.09
C VAL A 271 -5.35 25.25 38.61
N THR A 272 -6.19 24.81 39.54
CA THR A 272 -7.54 24.31 39.26
C THR A 272 -8.51 25.06 40.14
N GLY A 273 -9.60 25.58 39.57
CA GLY A 273 -10.62 26.30 40.30
C GLY A 273 -11.99 26.14 39.66
N THR A 274 -13.03 26.32 40.47
CA THR A 274 -14.42 26.28 40.02
C THR A 274 -14.93 27.71 39.88
N ALA A 275 -15.62 28.01 38.76
CA ALA A 275 -16.16 29.33 38.49
C ALA A 275 -17.14 29.77 39.61
N PRO A 276 -16.84 30.85 40.36
CA PRO A 276 -17.70 31.33 41.42
C PRO A 276 -18.98 31.96 40.86
N ALA A 277 -20.01 32.13 41.71
CA ALA A 277 -21.24 32.81 41.31
C ALA A 277 -20.94 34.22 40.77
N GLY A 278 -21.49 34.54 39.59
CA GLY A 278 -21.28 35.82 38.91
C GLY A 278 -20.05 35.88 38.01
N ALA A 279 -19.18 34.86 38.00
CA ALA A 279 -18.11 34.77 37.02
C ALA A 279 -18.63 34.17 35.71
N THR A 280 -18.35 34.85 34.61
CA THR A 280 -18.67 34.42 33.23
C THR A 280 -17.42 34.31 32.37
N VAL A 281 -16.27 34.78 32.88
CA VAL A 281 -14.99 34.79 32.18
C VAL A 281 -13.87 34.35 33.13
N VAL A 282 -12.95 33.53 32.64
CA VAL A 282 -11.71 33.17 33.32
C VAL A 282 -10.50 33.68 32.56
N ARG A 283 -9.50 34.17 33.28
CA ARG A 283 -8.21 34.60 32.71
C ARG A 283 -7.06 33.94 33.46
N PRO A 284 -6.30 33.03 32.80
CA PRO A 284 -5.08 32.49 33.38
C PRO A 284 -3.99 33.56 33.49
N ILE A 285 -3.30 33.61 34.61
CA ILE A 285 -2.25 34.58 34.88
C ILE A 285 -1.04 33.91 35.53
N MET A 286 0.15 34.29 35.05
CA MET A 286 1.42 34.14 35.76
C MET A 286 1.74 35.47 36.45
N GLN A 287 1.95 35.44 37.76
CA GLN A 287 2.28 36.63 38.55
C GLN A 287 3.63 36.48 39.26
N TRP A 288 4.40 37.57 39.29
CA TRP A 288 5.63 37.71 40.07
C TRP A 288 5.45 38.76 41.16
N ALA A 289 5.55 38.34 42.42
CA ALA A 289 5.43 39.27 43.55
C ALA A 289 6.63 40.23 43.65
N THR A 290 7.81 39.77 43.25
CA THR A 290 9.08 40.51 43.22
C THR A 290 9.82 40.22 41.92
N VAL A 291 10.83 41.02 41.56
CA VAL A 291 11.66 40.76 40.37
C VAL A 291 12.54 39.52 40.64
N PRO A 292 12.40 38.43 39.87
CA PRO A 292 13.18 37.21 40.07
C PRO A 292 14.64 37.38 39.61
N SER A 293 15.51 36.47 40.06
CA SER A 293 16.88 36.31 39.54
C SER A 293 17.02 34.92 38.92
N PRO A 294 17.24 34.80 37.59
CA PRO A 294 17.34 35.87 36.60
C PRO A 294 16.00 36.58 36.33
N ALA A 295 16.05 37.85 35.92
CA ALA A 295 14.86 38.65 35.62
C ALA A 295 14.21 38.31 34.27
N THR A 296 14.95 37.62 33.38
CA THR A 296 14.49 37.16 32.07
C THR A 296 14.38 35.63 32.04
N ALA A 297 13.27 35.10 31.55
CA ALA A 297 13.03 33.67 31.43
C ALA A 297 12.10 33.34 30.25
N THR A 298 12.18 32.11 29.73
CA THR A 298 11.28 31.58 28.72
C THR A 298 9.95 31.15 29.33
N VAL A 299 8.85 31.48 28.68
CA VAL A 299 7.52 30.95 29.02
C VAL A 299 7.38 29.61 28.32
N GLY A 300 7.33 28.53 29.11
CA GLY A 300 7.14 27.18 28.59
C GLY A 300 5.72 26.92 28.08
N PRO A 301 5.47 25.74 27.48
CA PRO A 301 4.16 25.33 27.04
C PRO A 301 3.12 25.46 28.16
N SER A 302 1.92 25.90 27.81
CA SER A 302 0.82 26.11 28.76
C SER A 302 -0.48 25.59 28.18
N ARG A 303 -1.40 25.13 29.02
CA ARG A 303 -2.70 24.57 28.62
C ARG A 303 -3.80 25.11 29.51
N LEU A 304 -4.93 25.47 28.91
CA LEU A 304 -6.17 25.78 29.62
C LEU A 304 -7.21 24.73 29.25
N LEU A 305 -7.82 24.12 30.26
CA LEU A 305 -8.83 23.07 30.12
C LEU A 305 -10.13 23.59 30.73
N ILE A 306 -11.19 23.69 29.91
CA ILE A 306 -12.53 24.10 30.33
C ILE A 306 -13.54 23.07 29.76
N PRO A 307 -14.13 22.19 30.58
CA PRO A 307 -15.04 21.14 30.12
C PRO A 307 -16.33 21.68 29.53
N GLY A 308 -16.73 21.25 28.34
CA GLY A 308 -18.02 21.62 27.73
C GLY A 308 -18.01 22.93 26.93
N LEU A 309 -16.86 23.59 26.79
CA LEU A 309 -16.70 24.75 25.92
C LEU A 309 -16.62 24.26 24.46
N GLY A 310 -17.77 24.17 23.77
CA GLY A 310 -17.87 23.74 22.37
C GLY A 310 -18.91 22.65 22.05
N ALA A 311 -19.90 22.41 22.91
CA ALA A 311 -20.84 21.27 22.77
C ALA A 311 -21.84 21.30 21.59
N GLU A 312 -21.78 22.27 20.65
CA GLU A 312 -22.77 22.37 19.55
C GLU A 312 -22.15 22.63 18.16
N GLY A 313 -20.85 22.35 17.95
CA GLY A 313 -20.17 22.65 16.70
C GLY A 313 -19.29 21.53 16.18
N LEU A 314 -19.66 20.99 15.02
CA LEU A 314 -18.82 20.16 14.13
C LEU A 314 -17.48 20.89 13.88
N LEU A 315 -16.36 20.35 14.36
CA LEU A 315 -15.04 20.99 14.25
C LEU A 315 -14.32 20.57 12.96
N ASP A 316 -13.85 21.55 12.19
CA ASP A 316 -13.05 21.39 10.97
C ASP A 316 -11.54 21.18 11.31
N PRO A 317 -10.82 20.23 10.65
CA PRO A 317 -11.30 19.24 9.70
C PRO A 317 -12.09 18.12 10.37
N TYR A 318 -13.22 17.78 9.76
CA TYR A 318 -14.08 16.67 10.16
C TYR A 318 -13.29 15.36 10.08
N ASP A 319 -13.17 14.67 11.21
CA ASP A 319 -12.63 13.32 11.27
C ASP A 319 -13.75 12.32 10.98
N PHE A 320 -13.75 11.76 9.77
CA PHE A 320 -14.67 10.71 9.33
C PHE A 320 -14.16 9.30 9.69
N GLY A 321 -13.04 9.21 10.40
CA GLY A 321 -12.32 7.97 10.62
C GLY A 321 -11.59 7.47 9.37
N PRO A 322 -10.90 6.32 9.47
CA PRO A 322 -10.31 5.65 8.32
C PRO A 322 -11.40 5.27 7.29
N PRO A 323 -11.09 5.33 5.98
CA PRO A 323 -12.02 4.89 4.95
C PRO A 323 -12.36 3.42 5.14
N GLY A 324 -13.62 3.08 4.93
CA GLY A 324 -14.11 1.71 4.97
C GLY A 324 -13.62 0.91 3.78
N SER A 325 -14.01 -0.35 3.75
CA SER A 325 -13.69 -1.26 2.65
C SER A 325 -15.00 -1.85 2.13
N THR A 326 -15.19 -1.86 0.80
CA THR A 326 -16.33 -2.55 0.17
C THR A 326 -16.09 -4.07 0.07
N GLY A 327 -14.87 -4.52 0.34
CA GLY A 327 -14.43 -5.89 0.09
C GLY A 327 -14.51 -6.29 -1.38
N THR A 328 -14.38 -5.34 -2.31
CA THR A 328 -14.35 -5.60 -3.75
C THR A 328 -13.08 -5.07 -4.36
N LEU A 329 -12.49 -5.81 -5.29
CA LEU A 329 -11.35 -5.37 -6.09
C LEU A 329 -11.58 -5.68 -7.57
N THR A 330 -10.84 -4.98 -8.42
CA THR A 330 -10.92 -5.17 -9.86
C THR A 330 -9.59 -5.66 -10.39
N ALA A 331 -9.60 -6.74 -11.16
CA ALA A 331 -8.46 -7.27 -11.89
C ALA A 331 -8.70 -7.12 -13.40
N ARG A 332 -7.67 -6.70 -14.14
CA ARG A 332 -7.77 -6.49 -15.59
C ARG A 332 -6.71 -7.27 -16.34
N ASN A 333 -7.15 -8.17 -17.21
CA ASN A 333 -6.33 -8.91 -18.15
C ASN A 333 -6.40 -8.21 -19.53
N ASP A 334 -5.32 -7.53 -19.91
CA ASP A 334 -5.24 -6.81 -21.19
C ASP A 334 -4.96 -7.71 -22.40
N GLY A 335 -4.77 -9.01 -22.16
CA GLY A 335 -4.52 -9.99 -23.21
C GLY A 335 -5.79 -10.60 -23.79
N ASN A 336 -5.60 -11.64 -24.60
CA ASN A 336 -6.67 -12.33 -25.34
C ASN A 336 -6.82 -13.81 -24.95
N ALA A 337 -6.07 -14.28 -23.95
CA ALA A 337 -6.21 -15.59 -23.34
C ALA A 337 -6.63 -15.46 -21.87
N PRO A 338 -7.29 -16.48 -21.27
CA PRO A 338 -7.54 -16.49 -19.83
C PRO A 338 -6.22 -16.46 -19.04
N ALA A 339 -6.14 -15.61 -18.01
CA ALA A 339 -5.00 -15.56 -17.11
C ALA A 339 -5.33 -16.30 -15.80
N HIS A 340 -4.39 -17.07 -15.29
CA HIS A 340 -4.54 -17.79 -14.01
C HIS A 340 -3.89 -16.99 -12.88
N PRO A 341 -4.66 -16.37 -11.98
CA PRO A 341 -4.08 -15.60 -10.89
C PRO A 341 -3.56 -16.49 -9.75
N VAL A 342 -2.64 -15.93 -8.96
CA VAL A 342 -2.32 -16.43 -7.62
C VAL A 342 -3.08 -15.58 -6.61
N VAL A 343 -3.89 -16.23 -5.77
CA VAL A 343 -4.71 -15.59 -4.74
C VAL A 343 -4.12 -15.86 -3.37
N GLU A 344 -3.86 -14.81 -2.58
CA GLU A 344 -3.33 -14.90 -1.22
C GLU A 344 -4.36 -14.37 -0.22
N PHE A 345 -4.96 -15.24 0.59
CA PHE A 345 -5.78 -14.83 1.74
C PHE A 345 -4.90 -14.70 2.99
N ARG A 346 -5.10 -13.63 3.76
CA ARG A 346 -4.36 -13.34 4.99
C ARG A 346 -5.31 -13.19 6.16
N GLY A 347 -5.05 -13.91 7.24
CA GLY A 347 -5.86 -13.87 8.47
C GLY A 347 -5.59 -12.66 9.37
N PRO A 348 -6.45 -12.43 10.37
CA PRO A 348 -7.42 -13.38 10.92
C PRO A 348 -8.75 -13.43 10.13
N VAL A 349 -9.10 -14.59 9.57
CA VAL A 349 -10.35 -14.77 8.80
C VAL A 349 -10.86 -16.20 8.85
N SER A 350 -12.16 -16.37 9.05
CA SER A 350 -12.84 -17.67 9.00
C SER A 350 -13.58 -17.85 7.67
N ILE A 351 -13.43 -19.02 7.06
CA ILE A 351 -14.03 -19.38 5.77
C ILE A 351 -13.76 -18.30 4.70
N PRO A 352 -12.48 -18.01 4.37
CA PRO A 352 -12.16 -17.00 3.36
C PRO A 352 -12.72 -17.39 2.00
N SER A 353 -13.34 -16.44 1.31
CA SER A 353 -13.91 -16.65 -0.03
C SER A 353 -13.64 -15.48 -0.97
N LEU A 354 -13.36 -15.80 -2.23
CA LEU A 354 -13.24 -14.84 -3.32
C LEU A 354 -14.21 -15.22 -4.43
N THR A 355 -15.16 -14.35 -4.73
CA THR A 355 -16.17 -14.56 -5.78
C THR A 355 -15.91 -13.66 -6.97
N ASN A 356 -15.89 -14.23 -8.18
CA ASN A 356 -15.97 -13.46 -9.41
C ASN A 356 -17.43 -13.04 -9.65
N LEU A 357 -17.70 -11.74 -9.64
CA LEU A 357 -19.07 -11.21 -9.71
C LEU A 357 -19.70 -11.36 -11.11
N ALA A 358 -18.89 -11.52 -12.15
CA ALA A 358 -19.39 -11.68 -13.52
C ALA A 358 -19.75 -13.13 -13.84
N THR A 359 -18.94 -14.10 -13.41
CA THR A 359 -19.16 -15.53 -13.70
C THR A 359 -19.89 -16.27 -12.58
N GLY A 360 -19.82 -15.76 -11.35
CA GLY A 360 -20.30 -16.45 -10.16
C GLY A 360 -19.34 -17.51 -9.62
N ASP A 361 -18.16 -17.70 -10.24
CA ASP A 361 -17.15 -18.64 -9.76
C ASP A 361 -16.63 -18.22 -8.38
N VAL A 362 -16.48 -19.18 -7.47
CA VAL A 362 -16.04 -18.93 -6.09
C VAL A 362 -14.84 -19.78 -5.77
N LEU A 363 -13.84 -19.21 -5.10
CA LEU A 363 -12.83 -19.95 -4.34
C LEU A 363 -13.16 -19.79 -2.86
N GLU A 364 -13.46 -20.87 -2.15
CA GLU A 364 -13.87 -20.83 -0.74
C GLU A 364 -13.33 -22.04 0.03
N TYR A 365 -12.81 -21.79 1.23
CA TYR A 365 -12.13 -22.81 2.03
C TYR A 365 -12.69 -22.85 3.45
N ASP A 366 -13.14 -24.01 3.92
CA ASP A 366 -13.56 -24.27 5.31
C ASP A 366 -12.34 -24.34 6.23
N LEU A 367 -11.77 -23.18 6.52
CA LEU A 367 -10.53 -23.02 7.29
C LEU A 367 -10.54 -21.68 8.05
N ASP A 368 -10.06 -21.73 9.28
CA ASP A 368 -9.73 -20.53 10.07
C ASP A 368 -8.25 -20.17 9.87
N LEU A 369 -8.00 -18.96 9.39
CA LEU A 369 -6.66 -18.37 9.31
C LEU A 369 -6.46 -17.48 10.53
N ALA A 370 -5.39 -17.69 11.29
CA ALA A 370 -5.03 -16.82 12.40
C ALA A 370 -4.31 -15.55 11.90
N ALA A 371 -4.07 -14.60 12.80
CA ALA A 371 -3.26 -13.42 12.48
C ALA A 371 -1.85 -13.85 12.04
N GLY A 372 -1.45 -13.42 10.84
CA GLY A 372 -0.16 -13.77 10.22
C GLY A 372 -0.18 -15.02 9.33
N ASP A 373 -1.24 -15.83 9.36
CA ASP A 373 -1.39 -16.95 8.44
C ASP A 373 -1.68 -16.46 7.00
N VAL A 374 -1.12 -17.18 6.03
CA VAL A 374 -1.29 -16.90 4.60
C VAL A 374 -1.69 -18.19 3.88
N LEU A 375 -2.86 -18.18 3.26
CA LEU A 375 -3.33 -19.23 2.36
C LEU A 375 -3.11 -18.78 0.92
N VAL A 376 -2.26 -19.49 0.19
CA VAL A 376 -1.93 -19.20 -1.21
C VAL A 376 -2.62 -20.23 -2.11
N VAL A 377 -3.46 -19.74 -3.02
CA VAL A 377 -4.14 -20.51 -4.05
C VAL A 377 -3.50 -20.18 -5.39
N ASP A 378 -2.85 -21.15 -6.01
CA ASP A 378 -2.37 -21.04 -7.38
C ASP A 378 -3.41 -21.67 -8.32
N THR A 379 -4.13 -20.84 -9.08
CA THR A 379 -5.18 -21.35 -9.97
C THR A 379 -4.63 -22.00 -11.24
N GLY A 380 -3.37 -21.76 -11.61
CA GLY A 380 -2.75 -22.43 -12.75
C GLY A 380 -2.37 -23.87 -12.41
N GLU A 381 -1.66 -24.03 -11.28
CA GLU A 381 -1.22 -25.33 -10.78
C GLU A 381 -2.34 -26.10 -10.07
N GLY A 382 -3.41 -25.42 -9.65
CA GLY A 382 -4.50 -26.02 -8.89
C GLY A 382 -4.09 -26.39 -7.46
N THR A 383 -3.23 -25.60 -6.83
CA THR A 383 -2.69 -25.88 -5.50
C THR A 383 -3.16 -24.86 -4.47
N VAL A 384 -3.28 -25.31 -3.23
CA VAL A 384 -3.66 -24.46 -2.09
C VAL A 384 -2.72 -24.77 -0.95
N THR A 385 -1.92 -23.80 -0.53
CA THR A 385 -0.89 -24.00 0.50
C THR A 385 -1.04 -22.99 1.65
N LEU A 386 -0.94 -23.48 2.88
CA LEU A 386 -0.89 -22.65 4.08
C LEU A 386 0.57 -22.43 4.47
N ASN A 387 0.94 -21.16 4.65
CA ASN A 387 2.29 -20.72 5.03
C ASN A 387 3.40 -21.35 4.16
N GLY A 388 3.10 -21.54 2.87
CA GLY A 388 4.02 -22.02 1.84
C GLY A 388 4.37 -23.51 1.87
N THR A 389 3.82 -24.31 2.78
CA THR A 389 4.24 -25.74 2.91
C THR A 389 3.06 -26.71 2.92
N ALA A 390 2.05 -26.47 3.76
CA ALA A 390 1.01 -27.46 4.01
C ALA A 390 -0.13 -27.32 3.01
N SER A 391 -0.42 -28.38 2.24
CA SER A 391 -1.59 -28.37 1.35
C SER A 391 -2.88 -28.27 2.16
N ARG A 392 -3.78 -27.38 1.73
CA ARG A 392 -5.14 -27.21 2.26
C ARG A 392 -6.22 -27.38 1.20
N LEU A 393 -5.88 -27.95 0.04
CA LEU A 393 -6.84 -28.16 -1.05
C LEU A 393 -8.11 -28.91 -0.59
N TYR A 394 -7.96 -29.84 0.35
CA TYR A 394 -9.06 -30.62 0.90
C TYR A 394 -10.08 -29.80 1.74
N THR A 395 -9.76 -28.54 2.08
CA THR A 395 -10.69 -27.65 2.79
C THR A 395 -11.60 -26.88 1.83
N ALA A 396 -11.44 -27.02 0.51
CA ALA A 396 -12.34 -26.39 -0.46
C ALA A 396 -13.79 -26.81 -0.19
N THR A 397 -14.72 -25.85 -0.11
CA THR A 397 -16.13 -26.14 0.17
C THR A 397 -16.87 -26.61 -1.08
N ALA A 398 -18.10 -27.12 -0.92
CA ALA A 398 -18.95 -27.47 -2.06
C ALA A 398 -19.37 -26.27 -2.93
N ARG A 399 -19.20 -25.03 -2.44
CA ARG A 399 -19.42 -23.81 -3.24
C ARG A 399 -18.22 -23.46 -4.12
N SER A 400 -17.03 -23.94 -3.76
CA SER A 400 -15.82 -23.65 -4.50
C SER A 400 -15.83 -24.36 -5.84
N VAL A 401 -15.43 -23.63 -6.90
CA VAL A 401 -15.09 -24.25 -8.17
C VAL A 401 -13.70 -24.89 -8.05
N PRO A 402 -13.35 -25.88 -8.90
CA PRO A 402 -11.97 -26.34 -9.01
C PRO A 402 -11.03 -25.17 -9.29
N GLU A 403 -9.89 -25.10 -8.62
CA GLU A 403 -8.95 -23.97 -8.69
C GLU A 403 -8.58 -23.66 -10.14
N GLN A 404 -8.31 -24.70 -10.95
CA GLN A 404 -7.95 -24.59 -12.36
C GLN A 404 -9.03 -24.05 -13.30
N SER A 405 -10.27 -23.98 -12.83
CA SER A 405 -11.37 -23.36 -13.57
C SER A 405 -11.51 -21.86 -13.27
N PHE A 406 -10.95 -21.39 -12.16
CA PHE A 406 -10.97 -19.97 -11.80
C PHE A 406 -9.90 -19.23 -12.61
N ALA A 407 -10.34 -18.45 -13.60
CA ALA A 407 -9.46 -17.68 -14.47
C ALA A 407 -9.98 -16.25 -14.69
N LEU A 408 -9.06 -15.32 -14.92
CA LEU A 408 -9.35 -13.96 -15.36
C LEU A 408 -9.45 -13.93 -16.88
N TRP A 409 -10.68 -13.96 -17.38
CA TRP A 409 -10.96 -13.79 -18.81
C TRP A 409 -10.46 -12.43 -19.33
N PRO A 410 -10.17 -12.32 -20.64
CA PRO A 410 -9.85 -11.03 -21.27
C PRO A 410 -10.81 -9.91 -20.86
N GLY A 411 -10.26 -8.76 -20.49
CA GLY A 411 -11.01 -7.62 -19.98
C GLY A 411 -10.95 -7.49 -18.46
N THR A 412 -12.04 -6.98 -17.87
CA THR A 412 -12.12 -6.66 -16.45
C THR A 412 -12.92 -7.72 -15.69
N ALA A 413 -12.42 -8.12 -14.52
CA ALA A 413 -13.11 -8.98 -13.57
C ALA A 413 -13.21 -8.29 -12.21
N ASP A 414 -14.43 -8.10 -11.73
CA ASP A 414 -14.71 -7.60 -10.39
C ASP A 414 -14.85 -8.78 -9.43
N LEU A 415 -14.05 -8.75 -8.36
CA LEU A 415 -13.93 -9.83 -7.40
C LEU A 415 -14.34 -9.34 -6.01
N ALA A 416 -15.14 -10.13 -5.30
CA ALA A 416 -15.60 -9.84 -3.95
C ALA A 416 -14.95 -10.77 -2.92
N PHE A 417 -14.28 -10.20 -1.94
CA PHE A 417 -13.71 -10.91 -0.79
C PHE A 417 -14.73 -10.97 0.35
N ARG A 418 -15.04 -12.17 0.83
CA ARG A 418 -15.99 -12.39 1.93
C ARG A 418 -15.44 -13.43 2.91
N ALA A 419 -16.06 -13.49 4.08
CA ALA A 419 -15.75 -14.42 5.15
C ALA A 419 -17.05 -14.95 5.78
N ALA A 420 -16.93 -15.86 6.74
CA ALA A 420 -18.03 -16.25 7.60
C ALA A 420 -18.64 -15.03 8.33
N PRO A 421 -19.95 -15.02 8.66
CA PRO A 421 -20.63 -13.84 9.24
C PRO A 421 -20.00 -13.25 10.51
N GLU A 422 -19.30 -14.06 11.30
CA GLU A 422 -18.66 -13.64 12.56
C GLU A 422 -17.21 -13.15 12.36
N SER A 423 -16.67 -13.29 11.15
CA SER A 423 -15.31 -12.90 10.79
C SER A 423 -15.30 -11.54 10.09
N SER A 424 -15.02 -10.47 10.84
CA SER A 424 -15.05 -9.08 10.36
C SER A 424 -13.78 -8.29 10.71
N ASP A 425 -12.70 -8.97 11.09
CA ASP A 425 -11.47 -8.30 11.50
C ASP A 425 -10.84 -7.50 10.33
N PRO A 426 -10.58 -6.19 10.50
CA PRO A 426 -10.03 -5.34 9.43
C PRO A 426 -8.60 -5.71 9.00
N ALA A 427 -7.87 -6.53 9.78
CA ALA A 427 -6.56 -7.03 9.38
C ALA A 427 -6.63 -8.14 8.32
N ALA A 428 -7.80 -8.77 8.14
CA ALA A 428 -8.01 -9.75 7.09
C ALA A 428 -7.93 -9.10 5.71
N SER A 429 -7.23 -9.75 4.78
CA SER A 429 -7.12 -9.24 3.41
C SER A 429 -6.95 -10.36 2.38
N VAL A 430 -7.30 -10.05 1.14
CA VAL A 430 -6.96 -10.87 -0.01
C VAL A 430 -6.09 -10.08 -0.98
N ALA A 431 -5.09 -10.73 -1.57
CA ALA A 431 -4.32 -10.23 -2.69
C ALA A 431 -4.49 -11.13 -3.90
N VAL A 432 -4.76 -10.54 -5.07
CA VAL A 432 -4.83 -11.25 -6.34
C VAL A 432 -3.66 -10.78 -7.19
N ARG A 433 -2.79 -11.71 -7.61
CA ARG A 433 -1.61 -11.45 -8.43
C ARG A 433 -1.77 -12.11 -9.78
N TRP A 434 -1.51 -11.38 -10.85
CA TRP A 434 -1.66 -11.93 -12.21
C TRP A 434 -0.76 -11.22 -13.21
N ARG A 435 -0.60 -11.85 -14.38
CA ARG A 435 -0.03 -11.27 -15.59
C ARG A 435 -1.09 -11.37 -16.68
N SER A 436 -1.21 -10.34 -17.52
CA SER A 436 -2.11 -10.44 -18.68
C SER A 436 -1.61 -11.55 -19.60
N ALA A 437 -2.54 -12.36 -20.13
CA ALA A 437 -2.22 -13.58 -20.86
C ALA A 437 -2.67 -13.49 -22.32
N HIS A 438 -1.83 -13.98 -23.22
CA HIS A 438 -2.01 -13.95 -24.65
C HIS A 438 -1.91 -15.36 -25.24
N TRP A 439 -2.72 -15.67 -26.25
CA TRP A 439 -2.50 -16.81 -27.13
C TRP A 439 -1.32 -16.51 -28.01
#